data_AF-A0A2K4UV57-F1
#
_entry.id   AF-A0A2K4UV57-F1
#
_cell.length_a   1.000
_cell.length_b   1.000
_cell.length_c   1.000
_cell.angle_alpha   90.00
_cell.angle_beta   90.00
_cell.angle_gamma   90.00
#
_symmetry.space_group_name_H-M   'P 1'
#
loop_
_entity.id
_entity.type
_entity.pdbx_description
1 polymer ?
#
loop_
_entity_poly.entity_id
_entity_poly.type
_entity_poly.pdbx_seq_one_letter_code
_entity_poly.pdbx_strand_id
1 'polypeptide(L)'
;MASNRQRLTASLKAQPAWLKQVHGVDVVPADPSRVVEADASWTSTPGVACTIMTADCLPALFCRRDGTRVAAAHAGWRGLAAGVLEATADSLQSAAEDIMVWLGPAIGQPSFEVGPEVREAFTRQPPADSRCVCRQFES
;
A
#
# COMPACT_ATOMS: atom_id res chain seq x y z
N MET A 1 6.81 20.00 -5.35
CA MET A 1 6.66 18.56 -5.64
C MET A 1 7.76 18.03 -6.56
N ALA A 2 7.95 18.57 -7.78
CA ALA A 2 8.96 18.08 -8.74
C ALA A 2 10.40 18.02 -8.20
N SER A 3 10.90 19.07 -7.55
CA SER A 3 12.26 19.11 -6.98
C SER A 3 12.49 18.05 -5.88
N ASN A 4 11.50 17.82 -5.01
CA ASN A 4 11.60 16.79 -3.96
C ASN A 4 11.59 15.37 -4.55
N ARG A 5 10.78 15.12 -5.58
CA ARG A 5 10.81 13.83 -6.30
C ARG A 5 12.18 13.60 -6.94
N GLN A 6 12.74 14.62 -7.58
CA GLN A 6 14.06 14.52 -8.20
C GLN A 6 15.16 14.21 -7.17
N ARG A 7 15.12 14.84 -6.00
CA ARG A 7 16.05 14.53 -4.89
C ARG A 7 15.88 13.10 -4.39
N LEU A 8 14.64 12.66 -4.18
CA LEU A 8 14.35 11.27 -3.77
C LEU A 8 14.86 10.28 -4.81
N THR A 9 14.54 10.47 -6.09
CA THR A 9 15.02 9.62 -7.18
C THR A 9 16.54 9.56 -7.23
N ALA A 10 17.23 10.68 -7.03
CA ALA A 10 18.69 10.72 -7.00
C ALA A 10 19.30 9.98 -5.81
N SER A 11 18.57 9.82 -4.70
CA SER A 11 18.99 9.05 -3.53
C SER A 11 18.62 7.56 -3.61
N LEU A 12 17.67 7.19 -4.46
CA LEU A 12 17.24 5.81 -4.65
C LEU A 12 18.17 5.07 -5.62
N LYS A 13 18.50 3.82 -5.30
CA LYS A 13 19.16 2.89 -6.23
C LYS A 13 18.16 2.19 -7.17
N ALA A 14 16.97 2.77 -7.33
CA ALA A 14 15.85 2.22 -8.07
C ALA A 14 15.03 3.35 -8.72
N GLN A 15 14.31 3.01 -9.78
CA GLN A 15 13.40 3.92 -10.48
C GLN A 15 12.02 3.89 -9.82
N PRO A 16 11.55 5.00 -9.23
CA PRO A 16 10.23 5.08 -8.62
C PRO A 16 9.12 5.09 -9.67
N ALA A 17 8.15 4.20 -9.53
CA ALA A 17 6.93 4.15 -10.33
C ALA A 17 5.79 4.87 -9.60
N TRP A 18 5.43 6.05 -10.09
CA TRP A 18 4.44 6.94 -9.46
C TRP A 18 3.03 6.67 -9.94
N LEU A 19 2.06 6.80 -9.03
CA LEU A 19 0.64 6.65 -9.32
C LEU A 19 -0.11 7.98 -9.19
N LYS A 20 -1.22 8.10 -9.93
CA LYS A 20 -2.28 9.08 -9.66
C LYS A 20 -3.28 8.42 -8.72
N GLN A 21 -3.05 8.56 -7.41
CA GLN A 21 -3.88 7.97 -6.36
C GLN A 21 -5.25 8.64 -6.30
N VAL A 22 -6.32 7.83 -6.24
CA VAL A 22 -7.71 8.29 -6.30
C VAL A 22 -8.55 7.74 -5.13
N HIS A 23 -7.92 7.14 -4.12
CA HIS A 23 -8.56 6.45 -2.99
C HIS A 23 -9.45 5.27 -3.41
N GLY A 24 -9.09 4.61 -4.51
CA GLY A 24 -9.71 3.38 -5.02
C GLY A 24 -9.01 2.11 -4.52
N VAL A 25 -9.20 1.03 -5.27
CA VAL A 25 -8.67 -0.32 -4.97
C VAL A 25 -7.80 -0.89 -6.08
N ASP A 26 -7.65 -0.18 -7.19
CA ASP A 26 -6.96 -0.70 -8.36
C ASP A 26 -5.47 -0.89 -8.09
N VAL A 27 -4.97 -2.05 -8.49
CA VAL A 27 -3.59 -2.49 -8.35
C VAL A 27 -2.99 -2.72 -9.72
N VAL A 28 -1.87 -2.05 -10.02
CA VAL A 28 -1.24 -2.11 -11.35
C VAL A 28 0.21 -2.56 -11.30
N PRO A 29 0.77 -3.13 -12.38
CA PRO A 29 2.22 -3.32 -12.47
C PRO A 29 2.93 -1.96 -12.36
N ALA A 30 4.00 -1.91 -11.56
CA ALA A 30 4.79 -0.70 -11.39
C ALA A 30 5.55 -0.37 -12.69
N ASP A 31 5.33 0.84 -13.20
CA ASP A 31 5.90 1.31 -14.46
C ASP A 31 6.49 2.73 -14.28
N PRO A 32 7.82 2.89 -14.20
CA PRO A 32 8.45 4.20 -14.06
C PRO A 32 8.24 5.15 -15.24
N SER A 33 7.77 4.65 -16.40
CA SER A 33 7.66 5.45 -17.63
C SER A 33 6.35 6.23 -17.74
N ARG A 34 5.35 5.92 -16.90
CA ARG A 34 4.03 6.56 -16.95
C ARG A 34 3.42 6.71 -15.56
N VAL A 35 2.44 7.59 -15.47
CA VAL A 35 1.61 7.77 -14.29
C VAL A 35 0.20 7.38 -14.66
N VAL A 36 -0.34 6.37 -13.98
CA VAL A 36 -1.71 5.85 -14.19
C VAL A 36 -2.55 6.00 -12.93
N GLU A 37 -3.86 5.99 -13.08
CA GLU A 37 -4.79 5.96 -11.95
C GLU A 37 -4.77 4.58 -11.30
N ALA A 38 -4.40 4.54 -10.02
CA ALA A 38 -4.38 3.37 -9.15
C ALA A 38 -3.98 3.81 -7.74
N ASP A 39 -4.30 2.97 -6.75
CA ASP A 39 -3.91 3.21 -5.35
C ASP A 39 -2.91 2.18 -4.84
N ALA A 40 -2.57 1.16 -5.64
CA ALA A 40 -1.47 0.26 -5.35
C ALA A 40 -0.71 -0.16 -6.60
N SER A 41 0.54 -0.59 -6.41
CA SER A 41 1.32 -1.21 -7.48
C SER A 41 2.20 -2.33 -6.97
N TRP A 42 2.56 -3.25 -7.87
CA TRP A 42 3.46 -4.38 -7.59
C TRP A 42 4.58 -4.47 -8.64
N THR A 43 5.69 -5.10 -8.28
CA THR A 43 6.77 -5.41 -9.22
C THR A 43 7.54 -6.65 -8.81
N SER A 44 7.99 -7.40 -9.81
CA SER A 44 9.03 -8.44 -9.68
C SER A 44 10.33 -8.04 -10.39
N THR A 45 10.43 -6.80 -10.85
CA THR A 45 11.56 -6.30 -11.63
C THR A 45 12.57 -5.61 -10.71
N PRO A 46 13.79 -6.14 -10.57
CA PRO A 46 14.84 -5.47 -9.81
C PRO A 46 15.11 -4.06 -10.36
N GLY A 47 15.33 -3.11 -9.46
CA GLY A 47 15.59 -1.71 -9.83
C GLY A 47 14.34 -0.89 -10.14
N VAL A 48 13.14 -1.45 -10.07
CA VAL A 48 11.87 -0.70 -10.05
C VAL A 48 11.34 -0.64 -8.63
N ALA A 49 10.95 0.54 -8.17
CA ALA A 49 10.36 0.75 -6.86
C ALA A 49 8.87 1.11 -6.97
N CYS A 50 8.01 0.32 -6.34
CA CYS A 50 6.62 0.69 -6.08
C CYS A 50 6.60 1.93 -5.19
N THR A 51 5.83 2.96 -5.56
CA THR A 51 5.73 4.17 -4.76
C THR A 51 4.28 4.56 -4.49
N ILE A 52 4.07 5.07 -3.29
CA ILE A 52 2.82 5.65 -2.81
C ILE A 52 3.16 6.96 -2.10
N MET A 53 2.26 7.92 -2.17
CA MET A 53 2.36 9.17 -1.44
C MET A 53 1.27 9.21 -0.40
N THR A 54 1.64 9.53 0.84
CA THR A 54 0.69 9.69 1.92
C THR A 54 0.84 11.06 2.56
N ALA A 55 -0.30 11.57 3.00
CA ALA A 55 -0.42 12.52 4.09
C ALA A 55 -1.63 12.00 4.89
N ASP A 56 -1.39 11.48 6.09
CA ASP A 56 -2.34 10.85 7.01
C ASP A 56 -2.87 9.44 6.62
N CYS A 57 -3.09 9.16 5.33
CA CYS A 57 -3.53 7.82 4.87
C CYS A 57 -2.46 6.75 5.15
N LEU A 58 -2.89 5.50 5.40
CA LEU A 58 -2.01 4.39 5.76
C LEU A 58 -1.18 3.93 4.55
N PRO A 59 0.17 4.01 4.60
CA PRO A 59 1.02 3.31 3.65
C PRO A 59 1.20 1.84 4.08
N ALA A 60 0.96 0.91 3.16
CA ALA A 60 1.25 -0.51 3.37
C ALA A 60 2.25 -1.01 2.32
N LEU A 61 3.35 -1.62 2.77
CA LEU A 61 4.35 -2.25 1.91
C LEU A 61 4.26 -3.76 2.06
N PHE A 62 4.30 -4.47 0.94
CA PHE A 62 4.19 -5.91 0.91
C PHE A 62 5.41 -6.52 0.22
N CYS A 63 5.82 -7.70 0.67
CA CYS A 63 6.75 -8.54 -0.07
C CYS A 63 6.41 -10.01 0.13
N ARG A 64 6.77 -10.82 -0.87
CA ARG A 64 6.88 -12.26 -0.65
C ARG A 64 8.12 -12.57 0.20
N ARG A 65 8.04 -13.63 1.01
CA ARG A 65 9.17 -14.15 1.80
C ARG A 65 10.35 -14.59 0.95
N ASP A 66 10.08 -15.09 -0.26
CA ASP A 66 11.11 -15.49 -1.24
C ASP A 66 11.83 -14.29 -1.90
N GLY A 67 11.35 -13.07 -1.67
CA GLY A 67 11.90 -11.84 -2.23
C GLY A 67 11.64 -11.63 -3.72
N THR A 68 10.80 -12.44 -4.38
CA THR A 68 10.63 -12.37 -5.84
C THR A 68 9.62 -11.33 -6.30
N ARG A 69 8.81 -10.79 -5.38
CA ARG A 69 7.81 -9.76 -5.70
C ARG A 69 7.53 -8.86 -4.50
N VAL A 70 7.35 -7.57 -4.77
CA VAL A 70 7.01 -6.54 -3.80
C VAL A 70 5.81 -5.73 -4.28
N ALA A 71 5.11 -5.08 -3.35
CA ALA A 71 4.02 -4.16 -3.66
C ALA A 71 3.94 -3.01 -2.64
N ALA A 72 3.27 -1.92 -3.03
CA ALA A 72 2.96 -0.81 -2.14
C ALA A 72 1.51 -0.36 -2.39
N ALA A 73 0.78 -0.11 -1.31
CA ALA A 73 -0.62 0.31 -1.33
C ALA A 73 -0.86 1.57 -0.49
N HIS A 74 -1.59 2.51 -1.08
CA HIS A 74 -2.16 3.67 -0.43
C HIS A 74 -3.54 3.32 0.13
N ALA A 75 -3.60 3.10 1.44
CA ALA A 75 -4.82 2.72 2.14
C ALA A 75 -5.43 3.92 2.88
N GLY A 76 -6.02 4.84 2.12
CA GLY A 76 -7.00 5.78 2.68
C GLY A 76 -8.26 5.02 3.13
N TRP A 77 -9.06 5.61 4.03
CA TRP A 77 -10.19 4.87 4.65
C TRP A 77 -11.16 4.26 3.64
N ARG A 78 -11.39 4.91 2.49
CA ARG A 78 -12.25 4.41 1.40
C ARG A 78 -11.67 3.16 0.74
N GLY A 79 -10.41 3.24 0.31
CA GLY A 79 -9.70 2.11 -0.28
C GLY A 79 -9.54 0.95 0.71
N LEU A 80 -9.27 1.28 1.98
CA LEU A 80 -9.18 0.28 3.05
C LEU A 80 -10.52 -0.44 3.26
N ALA A 81 -11.63 0.30 3.38
CA ALA A 81 -12.95 -0.30 3.49
C ALA A 81 -13.38 -1.04 2.21
N ALA A 82 -12.88 -0.66 1.04
CA ALA A 82 -13.19 -1.30 -0.24
C ALA A 82 -12.29 -2.51 -0.58
N GLY A 83 -11.23 -2.76 0.20
CA GLY A 83 -10.40 -3.96 0.05
C GLY A 83 -9.08 -3.77 -0.73
N VAL A 84 -8.46 -2.59 -0.68
CA VAL A 84 -7.18 -2.33 -1.39
C VAL A 84 -6.03 -3.19 -0.88
N LEU A 85 -6.03 -3.59 0.40
CA LEU A 85 -4.97 -4.43 0.97
C LEU A 85 -5.07 -5.86 0.45
N GLU A 86 -6.29 -6.40 0.36
CA GLU A 86 -6.62 -7.71 -0.18
C GLU A 86 -6.26 -7.77 -1.67
N ALA A 87 -6.70 -6.77 -2.45
CA ALA A 87 -6.34 -6.67 -3.86
C ALA A 87 -4.82 -6.60 -4.07
N THR A 88 -4.11 -5.91 -3.17
CA THR A 88 -2.64 -5.83 -3.22
C THR A 88 -1.98 -7.17 -2.88
N ALA A 89 -2.48 -7.88 -1.87
CA ALA A 89 -1.99 -9.21 -1.50
C ALA A 89 -2.19 -10.22 -2.64
N ASP A 90 -3.36 -10.21 -3.29
CA ASP A 90 -3.66 -11.07 -4.43
C ASP A 90 -2.70 -10.83 -5.62
N SER A 91 -2.28 -9.57 -5.83
CA SER A 91 -1.31 -9.22 -6.87
C SER A 91 0.07 -9.88 -6.67
N LEU A 92 0.38 -10.30 -5.43
CA LEU A 92 1.60 -11.04 -5.14
C LEU A 92 1.51 -12.50 -5.59
N GLN A 93 0.33 -13.02 -5.91
CA GLN A 93 0.12 -14.40 -6.40
C GLN A 93 0.75 -15.48 -5.49
N SER A 94 0.72 -15.26 -4.18
CA SER A 94 1.37 -16.10 -3.17
C SER A 94 0.36 -16.53 -2.12
N ALA A 95 0.64 -17.62 -1.39
CA ALA A 95 -0.12 -17.95 -0.20
C ALA A 95 0.03 -16.85 0.86
N ALA A 96 -1.00 -16.64 1.69
CA ALA A 96 -1.03 -15.55 2.65
C ALA A 96 0.11 -15.66 3.70
N GLU A 97 0.44 -16.88 4.11
CA GLU A 97 1.55 -17.16 5.03
C GLU A 97 2.93 -16.73 4.48
N ASP A 98 3.07 -16.65 3.16
CA ASP A 98 4.29 -16.28 2.44
C ASP A 98 4.36 -14.78 2.13
N ILE A 99 3.36 -14.01 2.53
CA ILE A 99 3.33 -12.56 2.35
C ILE A 99 3.68 -11.89 3.68
N MET A 100 4.63 -10.96 3.62
CA MET A 100 4.95 -10.07 4.72
C MET A 100 4.42 -8.68 4.41
N VAL A 101 3.82 -8.04 5.41
CA VAL A 101 3.27 -6.68 5.29
C VAL A 101 3.87 -5.79 6.36
N TRP A 102 4.32 -4.61 5.95
CA TRP A 102 4.74 -3.54 6.83
C TRP A 102 3.74 -2.38 6.72
N LEU A 103 3.23 -1.95 7.87
CA LEU A 103 2.33 -0.81 8.00
C LEU A 103 3.15 0.41 8.41
N GLY A 104 3.23 1.39 7.52
CA GLY A 104 4.01 2.59 7.76
C GLY A 104 3.27 3.68 8.54
N PRO A 105 3.92 4.84 8.74
CA PRO A 105 3.35 5.93 9.50
C PRO A 105 2.02 6.44 8.91
N ALA A 106 1.00 6.50 9.76
CA ALA A 106 -0.34 6.99 9.45
C ALA A 106 -0.88 7.79 10.64
N ILE A 107 -1.98 8.51 10.44
CA ILE A 107 -2.65 9.17 11.57
C ILE A 107 -3.13 8.13 12.60
N GLY A 108 -2.73 8.31 13.86
CA GLY A 108 -3.06 7.38 14.93
C GLY A 108 -4.52 7.50 15.39
N GLN A 109 -5.04 6.44 15.99
CA GLN A 109 -6.41 6.40 16.57
C GLN A 109 -6.79 7.64 17.41
N PRO A 110 -5.91 8.24 18.24
CA PRO A 110 -6.28 9.40 19.05
C PRO A 110 -6.60 10.67 18.23
N SER A 111 -6.15 10.72 16.97
CA SER A 111 -6.28 11.88 16.09
C SER A 111 -7.14 11.62 14.85
N PHE A 112 -7.60 10.37 14.66
CA PHE A 112 -8.43 9.97 13.54
C PHE A 112 -9.92 10.01 13.92
N GLU A 113 -10.45 11.23 14.03
CA GLU A 113 -11.89 11.43 14.21
C GLU A 113 -12.62 11.16 12.89
N VAL A 114 -13.58 10.23 12.93
CA VAL A 114 -14.33 9.80 11.75
C VAL A 114 -15.83 9.95 11.97
N GLY A 115 -16.53 10.33 10.91
CA GLY A 115 -17.99 10.38 10.91
C GLY A 115 -18.62 8.97 10.92
N PRO A 116 -19.94 8.88 11.20
CA PRO A 116 -20.68 7.63 11.24
C PRO A 116 -20.56 6.79 9.96
N GLU A 117 -20.43 7.44 8.80
CA GLU A 117 -20.30 6.82 7.49
C GLU A 117 -19.05 5.95 7.34
N VAL A 118 -17.95 6.34 7.98
CA VAL A 118 -16.71 5.55 7.97
C VAL A 118 -16.91 4.30 8.81
N ARG A 119 -17.48 4.45 10.01
CA ARG A 119 -17.77 3.32 10.90
C ARG A 119 -18.70 2.32 10.21
N GLU A 120 -19.77 2.78 9.57
CA GLU A 120 -20.71 1.92 8.85
C GLU A 120 -20.06 1.16 7.69
N ALA A 121 -19.12 1.78 6.96
CA ALA A 121 -18.41 1.12 5.88
C ALA A 121 -17.61 -0.10 6.39
N PHE A 122 -17.03 -0.03 7.59
CA PHE A 122 -16.29 -1.13 8.19
C PHE A 122 -17.16 -2.16 8.92
N THR A 123 -18.31 -1.77 9.49
CA THR A 123 -19.19 -2.70 10.24
C THR A 123 -20.13 -3.52 9.35
N ARG A 124 -20.34 -3.12 8.10
CA ARG A 124 -21.11 -3.91 7.11
C ARG A 124 -20.33 -5.09 6.56
N GLN A 125 -19.01 -5.12 6.74
CA GLN A 125 -18.18 -6.27 6.40
C GLN A 125 -18.25 -7.31 7.54
N PRO A 126 -18.27 -8.62 7.22
CA PRO A 126 -18.18 -9.65 8.26
C PRO A 126 -16.91 -9.44 9.09
N PRO A 127 -16.94 -9.72 10.41
CA PRO A 127 -15.78 -9.50 11.27
C PRO A 127 -14.55 -10.22 10.72
N ALA A 128 -13.43 -9.50 10.64
CA ALA A 128 -12.18 -10.01 10.07
C ALA A 128 -11.74 -11.30 10.78
N ASP A 129 -11.51 -12.36 10.00
CA ASP A 129 -10.91 -13.60 10.49
C ASP A 129 -9.50 -13.27 11.02
N SER A 130 -9.20 -13.64 12.25
CA SER A 130 -8.13 -13.07 13.10
C SER A 130 -6.70 -13.51 12.72
N ARG A 131 -6.42 -13.75 11.43
CA ARG A 131 -5.20 -14.41 10.96
C ARG A 131 -4.08 -13.48 10.48
N CYS A 132 -4.31 -12.17 10.39
CA CYS A 132 -3.25 -11.22 10.00
C CYS A 132 -2.43 -10.79 11.24
N VAL A 133 -1.39 -11.56 11.57
CA VAL A 133 -0.41 -11.18 12.60
C VAL A 133 0.73 -10.41 11.93
N CYS A 134 0.60 -9.09 11.86
CA CYS A 134 1.74 -8.21 11.60
C CYS A 134 2.61 -8.18 12.87
N ARG A 135 3.72 -8.94 12.89
CA ARG A 135 4.73 -8.75 13.94
C ARG A 135 5.46 -7.43 13.67
N GLN A 136 5.38 -6.50 14.61
CA GLN A 136 6.24 -5.32 14.63
C GLN A 136 7.69 -5.81 14.78
N PHE A 137 8.56 -5.41 13.86
CA PHE A 137 10.00 -5.56 14.03
C PHE A 137 10.46 -4.40 14.93
N GLU A 138 10.69 -4.68 16.20
CA GLU A 138 11.52 -3.83 17.06
C GLU A 138 12.98 -4.24 16.84
N SER A 139 13.84 -3.25 16.64
CA SER A 139 15.30 -3.38 16.51
C SER A 139 15.98 -3.68 17.85
#